data_AF-A0A959IAA3-F1
#
_entry.id   AF-A0A959IAA3-F1
#
_cell.length_a   1.000
_cell.length_b   1.000
_cell.length_c   1.000
_cell.angle_alpha   90.00
_cell.angle_beta   90.00
_cell.angle_gamma   90.00
#
_symmetry.space_group_name_H-M   'P 1'
#
loop_
_entity.id
_entity.type
_entity.pdbx_description
1 polymer ?
#
loop_
_entity_poly.entity_id
_entity_poly.type
_entity_poly.pdbx_seq_one_letter_code
_entity_poly.pdbx_strand_id
1 'polypeptide(L)'
;MKPIFLLSFLFNLTVLAGLSPGGLYAQVAGPSLSKQIAATNQAGSPETGDGSAGSERPVLIGEVVTYSLVFTVPEGTQSDVSIVDNLPAGLQYIGGSAIFTPTA
;
A
#
# COMPACT_ATOMS: atom_id res chain seq x y z
N MET A 1 1.66 28.76 -8.82
CA MET A 1 1.44 28.29 -7.44
C MET A 1 1.38 26.77 -7.47
N LYS A 2 2.31 26.08 -6.80
CA LYS A 2 2.36 24.62 -6.76
C LYS A 2 2.10 24.22 -5.30
N PRO A 3 1.01 23.50 -4.98
CA PRO A 3 0.68 23.23 -3.59
C PRO A 3 1.69 22.24 -2.99
N ILE A 4 2.22 22.62 -1.82
CA ILE A 4 3.03 21.78 -0.94
C ILE A 4 2.08 20.75 -0.31
N PHE A 5 2.41 19.46 -0.36
CA PHE A 5 1.70 18.43 0.41
C PHE A 5 2.61 18.00 1.56
N LEU A 6 2.18 18.27 2.79
CA LEU A 6 2.85 17.76 3.98
C LEU A 6 2.37 16.32 4.18
N LEU A 7 3.23 15.34 3.93
CA LEU A 7 2.93 13.94 4.23
C LEU A 7 3.39 13.65 5.66
N SER A 8 2.46 13.66 6.62
CA SER A 8 2.72 13.10 7.93
C SER A 8 2.07 11.73 7.98
N PHE A 9 2.88 10.69 8.12
CA PHE A 9 2.43 9.38 8.57
C PHE A 9 3.30 8.95 9.73
N LEU A 10 2.66 8.71 10.87
CA LEU A 10 3.09 7.71 11.84
C LEU A 10 1.84 7.31 12.62
N PHE A 11 1.47 6.03 12.56
CA PHE A 11 0.82 5.42 13.71
C PHE A 11 1.31 3.99 13.87
N ASN A 12 2.36 3.85 14.69
CA ASN A 12 2.54 2.68 15.52
C ASN A 12 1.78 2.96 16.83
N LEU A 13 0.73 2.20 17.12
CA LEU A 13 0.12 2.23 18.45
C LEU A 13 0.99 1.39 19.39
N THR A 14 2.06 1.98 19.91
CA THR A 14 2.67 1.48 21.14
C THR A 14 1.83 2.03 22.29
N VAL A 15 1.07 1.17 22.97
CA VAL A 15 0.47 1.52 24.25
C VAL A 15 1.61 1.72 25.24
N LEU A 16 2.12 2.95 25.36
CA LEU A 16 2.94 3.31 26.50
C LEU A 16 1.99 3.31 27.69
N ALA A 17 2.13 2.35 28.58
CA ALA A 17 1.45 2.33 29.87
C ALA A 17 1.90 3.56 30.67
N GLY A 18 1.29 4.70 30.39
CA GLY A 18 1.48 5.99 31.04
C GLY A 18 0.10 6.51 31.43
N LEU A 19 -0.48 5.86 32.44
CA LEU A 19 -1.77 6.22 33.01
C LEU A 19 -1.63 7.60 33.69
N SER A 20 -1.99 8.69 33.01
CA SER A 20 -2.43 9.88 33.74
C SER A 20 -3.84 9.60 34.27
N PRO A 21 -4.16 9.94 35.53
CA PRO A 21 -5.50 9.76 36.07
C PRO A 21 -6.49 10.66 35.32
N GLY A 22 -7.11 10.17 34.25
CA GLY A 22 -7.99 11.00 33.42
C GLY A 22 -8.61 10.38 32.16
N GLY A 23 -8.25 9.16 31.77
CA GLY A 23 -8.96 8.41 30.71
C GLY A 23 -8.05 7.66 29.75
N LEU A 24 -8.46 6.45 29.38
CA LEU A 24 -7.83 5.64 28.33
C LEU A 24 -8.49 5.99 27.00
N TYR A 25 -7.80 6.71 26.13
CA TYR A 25 -8.24 6.85 24.73
C TYR A 25 -7.60 5.71 23.94
N ALA A 26 -8.41 4.74 23.52
CA ALA A 26 -7.98 3.75 22.54
C ALA A 26 -7.97 4.41 21.16
N GLN A 27 -6.83 4.34 20.48
CA GLN A 27 -6.76 4.83 19.11
C GLN A 27 -7.20 3.73 18.16
N VAL A 28 -8.23 3.98 17.37
CA VAL A 28 -8.64 3.10 16.26
C VAL A 28 -7.60 3.21 15.14
N ALA A 29 -7.07 2.06 14.69
CA ALA A 29 -6.15 2.02 13.55
C ALA A 29 -6.87 2.54 12.30
N GLY A 30 -6.29 3.53 11.61
CA GLY A 30 -6.84 4.03 10.34
C GLY A 30 -6.66 3.04 9.20
N PRO A 31 -7.31 3.28 8.04
CA PRO A 31 -7.07 2.48 6.84
C PRO A 31 -5.61 2.63 6.40
N SER A 32 -5.03 1.55 5.90
CA SER A 32 -3.69 1.54 5.28
C SER A 32 -3.79 1.06 3.83
N LEU A 33 -2.81 1.45 3.01
CA LEU A 33 -2.64 0.95 1.65
C LEU A 33 -1.14 0.79 1.40
N SER A 34 -0.73 -0.39 0.95
CA SER A 34 0.63 -0.69 0.51
C SER A 34 0.61 -1.30 -0.88
N LYS A 35 1.57 -0.91 -1.70
CA LYS A 35 1.77 -1.43 -3.06
C LYS A 35 3.19 -1.96 -3.17
N GLN A 36 3.34 -3.15 -3.70
CA GLN A 36 4.64 -3.77 -3.94
C GLN A 36 4.60 -4.66 -5.19
N ILE A 37 5.75 -4.90 -5.79
CA ILE A 37 5.94 -5.88 -6.86
C ILE A 37 6.06 -7.25 -6.21
N ALA A 38 5.08 -8.11 -6.48
CA ALA A 38 5.04 -9.47 -5.99
C ALA A 38 5.87 -10.42 -6.86
N ALA A 39 5.84 -10.23 -8.17
CA ALA A 39 6.56 -11.09 -9.12
C ALA A 39 6.74 -10.38 -10.46
N THR A 40 7.66 -10.91 -11.27
CA THR A 40 7.78 -10.63 -12.70
C THR A 40 7.76 -11.93 -13.48
N ASN A 41 7.45 -11.88 -14.78
CA ASN A 41 7.54 -13.05 -15.66
C ASN A 41 8.94 -13.26 -16.27
N GLN A 42 9.94 -12.43 -15.93
CA GLN A 42 11.32 -12.57 -16.42
C GLN A 42 12.28 -12.91 -15.29
N ALA A 43 12.99 -14.03 -15.47
CA ALA A 43 14.03 -14.46 -14.53
C ALA A 43 15.28 -13.56 -14.52
N GLY A 44 15.45 -12.70 -15.53
CA GLY A 44 16.57 -11.77 -15.64
C GLY A 44 16.40 -10.48 -14.84
N SER A 45 15.21 -10.25 -14.26
CA SER A 45 14.93 -9.04 -13.49
C SER A 45 15.49 -9.20 -12.07
N PRO A 46 16.28 -8.22 -11.56
CA PRO A 46 16.79 -8.27 -10.20
C PRO A 46 15.67 -8.29 -9.14
N GLU A 47 15.80 -9.17 -8.14
CA GLU A 47 14.94 -9.22 -6.95
C GLU A 47 15.41 -8.25 -5.84
N THR A 48 15.94 -7.09 -6.25
CA THR A 48 16.46 -6.08 -5.33
C THR A 48 15.41 -4.99 -5.15
N GLY A 49 14.70 -5.02 -4.03
CA GLY A 49 13.63 -4.08 -3.71
C GLY A 49 12.23 -4.65 -3.98
N ASP A 50 11.22 -3.90 -3.56
CA ASP A 50 9.80 -4.29 -3.61
C ASP A 50 8.98 -3.36 -4.51
N GLY A 51 9.62 -2.41 -5.19
CA GLY A 51 8.94 -1.45 -6.06
C GLY A 51 8.19 -0.35 -5.32
N SER A 52 8.37 -0.22 -4.00
CA SER A 52 7.87 0.89 -3.20
C SER A 52 8.80 2.12 -3.27
N ALA A 53 8.34 3.25 -2.76
CA ALA A 53 9.13 4.48 -2.76
C ALA A 53 10.42 4.32 -1.92
N GLY A 54 11.58 4.48 -2.56
CA GLY A 54 12.89 4.28 -1.91
C GLY A 54 13.34 2.82 -1.83
N SER A 55 12.61 1.91 -2.47
CA SER A 55 12.93 0.48 -2.62
C SER A 55 12.58 0.05 -4.04
N GLU A 56 13.16 0.76 -5.01
CA GLU A 56 12.90 0.52 -6.42
C GLU A 56 13.36 -0.87 -6.84
N ARG A 57 12.51 -1.60 -7.56
CA ARG A 57 12.86 -2.89 -8.16
C ARG A 57 13.02 -2.71 -9.68
N PRO A 58 14.22 -2.94 -10.23
CA PRO A 58 14.45 -2.86 -11.66
C PRO A 58 13.64 -3.91 -12.43
N VAL A 59 13.06 -3.49 -13.56
CA VAL A 59 12.25 -4.34 -14.45
C VAL A 59 12.69 -4.13 -15.91
N LEU A 60 12.55 -5.16 -16.72
CA LEU A 60 12.85 -5.16 -18.15
C LEU A 60 11.68 -4.59 -18.96
N ILE A 61 11.99 -3.93 -20.07
CA ILE A 61 10.96 -3.39 -20.96
C ILE A 61 10.20 -4.55 -21.62
N GLY A 62 8.87 -4.50 -21.55
CA GLY A 62 7.99 -5.49 -22.17
C GLY A 62 7.68 -6.70 -21.29
N GLU A 63 8.07 -6.70 -20.01
CA GLU A 63 7.70 -7.76 -19.08
C GLU A 63 6.35 -7.53 -18.38
N VAL A 64 5.79 -8.61 -17.86
CA VAL A 64 4.59 -8.58 -17.01
C VAL A 64 5.03 -8.51 -15.57
N VAL A 65 4.67 -7.40 -14.92
CA VAL A 65 4.92 -7.16 -13.50
C VAL A 65 3.62 -7.39 -12.74
N THR A 66 3.65 -8.30 -11.77
CA THR A 66 2.52 -8.58 -10.87
C THR A 66 2.65 -7.71 -9.63
N TYR A 67 1.68 -6.84 -9.40
CA TYR A 67 1.61 -5.99 -8.19
C TYR A 67 0.69 -6.60 -7.13
N SER A 68 1.09 -6.48 -5.87
CA SER A 68 0.26 -6.75 -4.70
C SER A 68 -0.15 -5.43 -4.06
N LEU A 69 -1.46 -5.24 -3.89
CA LEU A 69 -2.07 -4.11 -3.19
C LEU A 69 -2.72 -4.64 -1.91
N VAL A 70 -2.15 -4.28 -0.76
CA VAL A 70 -2.69 -4.68 0.55
C VAL A 70 -3.23 -3.45 1.23
N PHE A 71 -4.51 -3.49 1.60
CA PHE A 71 -5.16 -2.43 2.34
C PHE A 71 -5.87 -2.97 3.57
N THR A 72 -5.97 -2.14 4.61
CA THR A 72 -6.74 -2.47 5.80
C THR A 72 -8.01 -1.65 5.83
N VAL A 73 -9.11 -2.30 6.17
CA VAL A 73 -10.39 -1.64 6.43
C VAL A 73 -10.59 -1.65 7.95
N PRO A 74 -10.72 -0.48 8.59
CA PRO A 74 -10.95 -0.42 10.03
C PRO A 74 -12.31 -1.05 10.39
N GLU A 75 -12.45 -1.50 11.63
CA GLU A 75 -13.72 -1.99 12.17
C GLU A 75 -14.79 -0.90 12.06
N GLY A 76 -15.92 -1.24 11.46
CA GLY A 76 -17.00 -0.31 11.16
C GLY A 76 -17.70 -0.65 9.86
N THR A 77 -18.82 0.02 9.59
CA THR A 77 -19.51 -0.11 8.30
C THR A 77 -18.95 0.93 7.33
N GLN A 78 -18.21 0.49 6.32
CA GLN A 78 -17.74 1.34 5.23
C GLN A 78 -18.65 1.14 4.02
N SER A 79 -19.35 2.21 3.62
CA SER A 79 -20.32 2.18 2.52
C SER A 79 -19.64 2.12 1.15
N ASP A 80 -18.51 2.81 1.02
CA ASP A 80 -17.82 3.03 -0.25
C ASP A 80 -16.31 2.85 -0.05
N VAL A 81 -15.76 1.75 -0.58
CA VAL A 81 -14.31 1.50 -0.62
C VAL A 81 -13.89 1.46 -2.09
N SER A 82 -13.06 2.41 -2.50
CA SER A 82 -12.51 2.48 -3.85
C SER A 82 -10.99 2.50 -3.81
N ILE A 83 -10.37 1.67 -4.63
CA ILE A 83 -8.92 1.63 -4.83
C ILE A 83 -8.65 2.06 -6.27
N VAL A 84 -7.86 3.11 -6.43
CA VAL A 84 -7.49 3.67 -7.73
C VAL A 84 -5.98 3.57 -7.87
N ASP A 85 -5.51 2.91 -8.92
CA ASP A 85 -4.09 2.81 -9.27
C ASP A 85 -3.81 3.60 -10.54
N ASN A 86 -3.16 4.75 -10.39
CA ASN A 86 -2.76 5.61 -11.50
C ASN A 86 -1.44 5.09 -12.09
N LEU A 87 -1.54 4.24 -13.12
CA LEU A 87 -0.36 3.72 -13.80
C LEU A 87 0.38 4.84 -14.54
N PRO A 88 1.71 4.99 -14.33
CA PRO A 88 2.53 5.92 -15.09
C PRO A 88 2.62 5.52 -16.57
N ALA A 89 3.05 6.46 -17.41
CA ALA A 89 3.32 6.18 -18.81
C ALA A 89 4.32 5.02 -18.96
N GLY A 90 4.06 4.13 -19.94
CA GLY A 90 4.87 2.93 -20.18
C GLY A 90 4.37 1.69 -19.45
N LEU A 91 3.43 1.81 -18.52
CA LEU A 91 2.72 0.66 -17.94
C LEU A 91 1.31 0.53 -18.54
N GLN A 92 0.91 -0.71 -18.80
CA GLN A 92 -0.42 -1.06 -19.29
C GLN A 92 -1.06 -2.06 -18.34
N TYR A 93 -2.30 -1.79 -17.94
CA TYR A 93 -3.09 -2.74 -17.17
C TYR A 93 -3.57 -3.90 -18.05
N ILE A 94 -3.43 -5.13 -17.54
CA ILE A 94 -3.92 -6.35 -18.19
C ILE A 94 -5.32 -6.65 -17.64
N GLY A 95 -6.35 -6.50 -18.49
CA GLY A 95 -7.73 -6.73 -18.09
C GLY A 95 -7.97 -8.15 -17.57
N GLY A 96 -8.64 -8.29 -16.43
CA GLY A 96 -8.93 -9.58 -15.80
C GLY A 96 -7.79 -10.17 -14.96
N SER A 97 -6.66 -9.45 -14.82
CA SER A 97 -5.53 -9.92 -13.99
C SER A 97 -5.69 -9.61 -12.49
N ALA A 98 -6.69 -8.81 -12.11
CA ALA A 98 -6.92 -8.46 -10.72
C ALA A 98 -7.58 -9.61 -9.95
N ILE A 99 -6.96 -10.01 -8.85
CA ILE A 99 -7.49 -11.00 -7.92
C ILE A 99 -7.63 -10.33 -6.56
N PHE A 100 -8.82 -10.44 -5.97
CA PHE A 100 -9.07 -9.94 -4.62
C PHE A 100 -9.12 -11.13 -3.65
N THR A 101 -8.20 -11.14 -2.70
CA THR A 101 -8.13 -12.16 -1.65
C THR A 101 -8.39 -11.49 -0.31
N PRO A 102 -9.57 -11.67 0.30
CA PRO A 102 -9.82 -11.18 1.66
C PRO A 102 -8.99 -12.00 2.65
N THR A 103 -8.27 -11.30 3.52
CA THR A 103 -7.57 -11.91 4.66
C THR A 103 -8.38 -11.61 5.91
N ALA A 104 -8.71 -12.65 6.67
CA ALA A 104 -9.47 -12.57 7.92
C ALA A 104 -8.55 -12.32 9.12
#